data_AF-A0A1Q8SM89-F1
#
_entry.id   AF-A0A1Q8SM89-F1
#
_cell.length_a   1.000
_cell.length_b   1.000
_cell.length_c   1.000
_cell.angle_alpha   90.00
_cell.angle_beta   90.00
_cell.angle_gamma   90.00
#
_symmetry.space_group_name_H-M   'P 1'
#
loop_
_entity.id
_entity.type
_entity.pdbx_description
1 polymer ?
#
loop_
_entity_poly.entity_id
_entity_poly.type
_entity_poly.pdbx_seq_one_letter_code
_entity_poly.pdbx_strand_id
1 'polypeptide(L)'
;DSYQLVDNVGDGNGSLTFNADGSYSFTPGADFDSLAAGESRDVTFSYTATDNDGGVSEPKTVTITVTGTNDAPVARADTGSTGENATLNIAAAQGVLANDSDVDGGTLSVSAVNGVTGSVGQAITGSNGGTFTLNADGSYSFNPGTAFDRLAAGQTDTTQVSYTVSDGQGGTATSTLTVTVTGT
;
A
#
# COMPACT_ATOMS: atom_id res chain seq x y z
N ASP A 1 -6.60 47.53 -8.66
CA ASP A 1 -5.71 46.52 -9.25
C ASP A 1 -6.47 45.21 -9.41
N SER A 2 -6.12 44.42 -10.42
CA SER A 2 -6.65 43.07 -10.64
C SER A 2 -5.53 42.10 -11.03
N TYR A 3 -5.76 40.81 -10.84
CA TYR A 3 -4.81 39.76 -11.17
C TYR A 3 -5.39 38.83 -12.23
N GLN A 4 -4.54 38.32 -13.10
CA GLN A 4 -4.93 37.38 -14.14
C GLN A 4 -3.92 36.23 -14.21
N LEU A 5 -4.45 35.00 -14.23
CA LEU A 5 -3.64 33.80 -14.46
C LEU A 5 -3.08 33.82 -15.90
N VAL A 6 -1.79 33.54 -16.03
CA VAL A 6 -1.10 33.42 -17.32
C VAL A 6 -0.91 31.94 -17.64
N ASP A 7 -0.22 31.20 -16.78
CA ASP A 7 -0.03 29.76 -16.90
C ASP A 7 -0.60 29.04 -15.68
N ASN A 8 -1.40 28.00 -15.91
CA ASN A 8 -1.89 27.13 -14.86
C ASN A 8 -0.84 26.03 -14.53
N VAL A 9 -1.08 25.29 -13.45
CA VAL A 9 -0.21 24.20 -12.98
C VAL A 9 -0.06 23.02 -13.96
N GLY A 10 -1.00 22.88 -14.92
CA GLY A 10 -1.02 21.79 -15.90
C GLY A 10 -1.60 20.49 -15.36
N ASP A 11 -1.82 19.52 -16.25
CA ASP A 11 -2.38 18.21 -15.89
C ASP A 11 -1.38 17.38 -15.07
N GLY A 12 -1.88 16.65 -14.07
CA GLY A 12 -1.04 15.82 -13.19
C GLY A 12 -0.25 16.61 -12.14
N ASN A 13 -0.57 17.89 -11.95
CA ASN A 13 0.07 18.78 -10.98
C ASN A 13 -0.94 19.36 -9.97
N GLY A 14 -2.01 18.64 -9.70
CA GLY A 14 -3.11 19.09 -8.86
C GLY A 14 -4.02 20.09 -9.57
N SER A 15 -4.90 20.73 -8.79
CA SER A 15 -5.87 21.70 -9.28
C SER A 15 -5.67 23.06 -8.60
N LEU A 16 -5.67 24.12 -9.41
CA LEU A 16 -5.56 25.50 -8.97
C LEU A 16 -6.84 26.26 -9.30
N THR A 17 -7.37 26.98 -8.30
CA THR A 17 -8.32 28.07 -8.50
C THR A 17 -7.59 29.37 -8.22
N PHE A 18 -7.60 30.30 -9.18
CA PHE A 18 -6.98 31.63 -9.06
C PHE A 18 -8.03 32.71 -9.31
N ASN A 19 -8.11 33.70 -8.41
CA ASN A 19 -9.13 34.75 -8.43
C ASN A 19 -8.56 36.11 -8.87
N ALA A 20 -9.43 36.98 -9.35
CA ALA A 20 -9.05 38.32 -9.84
C ALA A 20 -8.54 39.26 -8.73
N ASP A 21 -8.76 38.92 -7.46
CA ASP A 21 -8.21 39.63 -6.29
C ASP A 21 -6.83 39.10 -5.87
N GLY A 22 -6.27 38.14 -6.61
CA GLY A 22 -4.96 37.53 -6.36
C GLY A 22 -4.99 36.39 -5.35
N SER A 23 -6.13 36.10 -4.73
CA SER A 23 -6.28 34.91 -3.89
C SER A 23 -6.28 33.64 -4.75
N TYR A 24 -5.75 32.54 -4.19
CA TYR A 24 -5.76 31.25 -4.86
C TYR A 24 -5.90 30.10 -3.87
N SER A 25 -6.42 28.97 -4.35
CA SER A 25 -6.45 27.70 -3.64
C SER A 25 -5.84 26.62 -4.51
N PHE A 26 -4.96 25.80 -3.92
CA PHE A 26 -4.35 24.66 -4.59
C PHE A 26 -4.76 23.36 -3.89
N THR A 27 -5.16 22.36 -4.67
CA THR A 27 -5.49 21.01 -4.19
C THR A 27 -4.58 20.00 -4.89
N PRO A 28 -3.66 19.33 -4.17
CA PRO A 28 -2.77 18.32 -4.77
C PRO A 28 -3.54 17.17 -5.42
N GLY A 29 -4.65 16.72 -4.81
CA GLY A 29 -5.36 15.52 -5.25
C GLY A 29 -4.49 14.26 -5.11
N ALA A 30 -4.74 13.27 -5.96
CA ALA A 30 -3.96 12.02 -6.01
C ALA A 30 -2.66 12.12 -6.83
N ASP A 31 -2.39 13.27 -7.44
CA ASP A 31 -1.25 13.48 -8.35
C ASP A 31 0.12 13.41 -7.65
N PHE A 32 0.10 13.38 -6.31
CA PHE A 32 1.28 13.38 -5.43
C PHE A 32 1.30 12.17 -4.49
N ASP A 33 0.37 11.23 -4.59
CA ASP A 33 0.29 10.03 -3.73
C ASP A 33 1.52 9.13 -3.88
N SER A 34 2.34 9.32 -4.93
CA SER A 34 3.60 8.57 -5.09
C SER A 34 4.79 9.23 -4.37
N LEU A 35 4.60 10.37 -3.71
CA LEU A 35 5.66 11.01 -2.95
C LEU A 35 5.73 10.38 -1.58
N ALA A 36 6.79 9.61 -1.33
CA ALA A 36 7.05 9.07 -0.01
C ALA A 36 7.24 10.18 1.03
N ALA A 37 7.15 9.82 2.31
CA ALA A 37 7.31 10.76 3.41
C ALA A 37 8.60 11.61 3.31
N GLY A 38 8.41 12.92 3.21
CA GLY A 38 9.51 13.89 3.12
C GLY A 38 10.08 14.09 1.72
N GLU A 39 9.68 13.30 0.72
CA GLU A 39 9.90 13.65 -0.68
C GLU A 39 9.06 14.86 -1.04
N SER A 40 9.52 15.66 -2.00
CA SER A 40 8.80 16.87 -2.40
C SER A 40 8.88 17.11 -3.90
N ARG A 41 7.81 17.67 -4.44
CA ARG A 41 7.74 18.12 -5.83
C ARG A 41 7.20 19.55 -5.88
N ASP A 42 7.90 20.40 -6.63
CA ASP A 42 7.45 21.76 -6.90
C ASP A 42 6.47 21.80 -8.06
N VAL A 43 5.45 22.64 -7.91
CA VAL A 43 4.48 23.01 -8.93
C VAL A 43 4.53 24.52 -9.10
N THR A 44 4.43 25.01 -10.33
CA THR A 44 4.43 26.44 -10.60
C THR A 44 3.20 26.88 -11.37
N PHE A 45 2.76 28.10 -11.10
CA PHE A 45 1.81 28.83 -11.94
C PHE A 45 2.27 30.28 -12.07
N SER A 46 1.81 30.98 -13.09
CA SER A 46 2.22 32.36 -13.36
C SER A 46 1.01 33.30 -13.47
N TYR A 47 1.17 34.56 -13.08
CA TYR A 47 0.11 35.58 -13.14
C TYR A 47 0.66 36.95 -13.51
N THR A 48 -0.20 37.85 -13.99
CA THR A 48 0.07 39.29 -14.13
C THR A 48 -0.83 40.10 -13.21
N ALA A 49 -0.37 41.29 -12.84
CA ALA A 49 -1.17 42.29 -12.13
C ALA A 49 -1.45 43.47 -13.06
N THR A 50 -2.67 44.00 -13.01
CA THR A 50 -3.09 45.23 -13.71
C THR A 50 -3.43 46.28 -12.68
N ASP A 51 -2.80 47.46 -12.76
CA ASP A 51 -3.13 48.58 -11.87
C ASP A 51 -4.43 49.29 -12.29
N ASN A 52 -4.88 50.27 -11.49
CA ASN A 52 -6.09 51.04 -11.80
C ASN A 52 -5.97 51.94 -13.05
N ASP A 53 -4.75 52.19 -13.52
CA ASP A 53 -4.46 52.98 -14.72
C ASP A 53 -4.31 52.10 -15.98
N GLY A 54 -4.45 50.77 -15.83
CA GLY A 54 -4.38 49.79 -16.91
C GLY A 54 -2.97 49.29 -17.23
N GLY A 55 -1.96 49.64 -16.43
CA GLY A 55 -0.60 49.13 -16.54
C GLY A 55 -0.55 47.65 -16.14
N VAL A 56 -0.04 46.80 -17.04
CA VAL A 56 0.10 45.35 -16.81
C VAL A 56 1.54 45.00 -16.48
N SER A 57 1.76 44.21 -15.42
CA SER A 57 3.08 43.73 -15.04
C SER A 57 3.61 42.67 -16.01
N GLU A 58 4.93 42.49 -16.03
CA GLU A 58 5.51 41.22 -16.50
C GLU A 58 4.98 40.04 -15.66
N PRO A 59 4.86 38.82 -16.23
CA PRO A 59 4.42 37.65 -15.48
C PRO A 59 5.29 37.37 -14.26
N LYS A 60 4.65 36.95 -13.15
CA LYS A 60 5.29 36.49 -11.92
C LYS A 60 4.92 35.04 -11.66
N THR A 61 5.91 34.27 -11.23
CA THR A 61 5.75 32.85 -10.93
C THR A 61 5.56 32.65 -9.42
N VAL A 62 4.58 31.82 -9.07
CA VAL A 62 4.42 31.26 -7.73
C VAL A 62 4.88 29.81 -7.79
N THR A 63 5.71 29.41 -6.83
CA THR A 63 6.11 28.02 -6.63
C THR A 63 5.39 27.48 -5.39
N ILE A 64 4.75 26.33 -5.55
CA ILE A 64 4.13 25.54 -4.49
C ILE A 64 4.95 24.28 -4.34
N THR A 65 5.54 24.06 -3.16
CA THR A 65 6.19 22.81 -2.81
C THR A 65 5.19 21.89 -2.15
N VAL A 66 4.93 20.73 -2.75
CA VAL A 66 4.12 19.65 -2.15
C VAL A 66 5.08 18.64 -1.55
N THR A 67 4.93 18.38 -0.25
CA THR A 67 5.69 17.34 0.46
C THR A 67 4.80 16.14 0.69
N GLY A 68 5.30 14.96 0.31
CA GLY A 68 4.63 13.68 0.48
C GLY A 68 4.50 13.27 1.94
N THR A 69 3.49 12.44 2.20
CA THR A 69 3.28 11.73 3.46
C THR A 69 3.36 10.24 3.20
N ASN A 70 3.65 9.46 4.22
CA ASN A 70 3.66 8.01 4.05
C ASN A 70 2.22 7.48 3.95
N ASP A 71 1.89 6.88 2.82
CA ASP A 71 0.67 6.13 2.60
C ASP A 71 0.78 4.70 3.14
N ALA A 72 -0.35 4.08 3.46
CA ALA A 72 -0.36 2.72 3.96
C ALA A 72 -0.35 1.72 2.80
N PRO A 73 0.29 0.54 2.96
CA PRO A 73 0.27 -0.48 1.95
C PRO A 73 -1.15 -1.01 1.73
N VAL A 74 -1.39 -1.55 0.55
CA VAL A 74 -2.61 -2.28 0.19
C VAL A 74 -2.30 -3.77 0.21
N ALA A 75 -2.79 -4.46 1.23
CA ALA A 75 -2.67 -5.90 1.38
C ALA A 75 -3.87 -6.65 0.76
N ARG A 76 -3.62 -7.79 0.10
CA ARG A 76 -4.64 -8.64 -0.54
C ARG A 76 -4.60 -10.05 0.02
N ALA A 77 -5.75 -10.72 0.06
CA ALA A 77 -5.85 -12.06 0.64
C ALA A 77 -5.17 -13.11 -0.24
N ASP A 78 -4.54 -14.08 0.42
CA ASP A 78 -3.84 -15.19 -0.22
C ASP A 78 -4.54 -16.52 0.00
N THR A 79 -4.35 -17.41 -0.97
CA THR A 79 -4.84 -18.78 -0.89
C THR A 79 -3.75 -19.78 -1.27
N GLY A 80 -3.63 -20.86 -0.50
CA GLY A 80 -2.83 -22.03 -0.83
C GLY A 80 -3.68 -23.31 -0.82
N SER A 81 -3.13 -24.38 -1.38
CA SER A 81 -3.73 -25.72 -1.23
C SER A 81 -2.68 -26.81 -1.10
N THR A 82 -3.02 -27.88 -0.38
CA THR A 82 -2.17 -29.06 -0.22
C THR A 82 -3.01 -30.29 0.09
N GLY A 83 -2.39 -31.48 0.03
CA GLY A 83 -2.97 -32.71 0.57
C GLY A 83 -2.81 -32.79 2.09
N GLU A 84 -3.68 -33.54 2.77
CA GLU A 84 -3.68 -33.67 4.23
C GLU A 84 -2.37 -34.24 4.82
N ASN A 85 -1.59 -34.96 4.02
CA ASN A 85 -0.30 -35.53 4.42
C ASN A 85 0.90 -34.83 3.74
N ALA A 86 0.72 -33.63 3.21
CA ALA A 86 1.74 -32.92 2.44
C ALA A 86 2.01 -31.51 2.98
N THR A 87 3.27 -31.21 3.27
CA THR A 87 3.73 -29.86 3.62
C THR A 87 3.77 -28.98 2.37
N LEU A 88 3.12 -27.82 2.45
CA LEU A 88 3.20 -26.76 1.46
C LEU A 88 4.38 -25.83 1.80
N ASN A 89 5.22 -25.52 0.82
CA ASN A 89 6.32 -24.55 0.95
C ASN A 89 6.28 -23.57 -0.22
N ILE A 90 6.15 -22.28 0.07
CA ILE A 90 6.07 -21.22 -0.92
C ILE A 90 7.20 -20.22 -0.70
N ALA A 91 7.97 -19.98 -1.75
CA ALA A 91 9.06 -18.99 -1.74
C ALA A 91 8.51 -17.56 -1.81
N ALA A 92 9.28 -16.59 -1.33
CA ALA A 92 8.90 -15.18 -1.22
C ALA A 92 8.32 -14.59 -2.53
N ALA A 93 8.89 -14.95 -3.68
CA ALA A 93 8.43 -14.47 -4.99
C ALA A 93 6.94 -14.77 -5.28
N GLN A 94 6.41 -15.85 -4.69
CA GLN A 94 5.00 -16.26 -4.81
C GLN A 94 4.29 -16.23 -3.45
N GLY A 95 4.91 -15.61 -2.45
CA GLY A 95 4.46 -15.58 -1.07
C GLY A 95 3.37 -14.55 -0.83
N VAL A 96 3.07 -14.30 0.44
CA VAL A 96 1.92 -13.47 0.87
C VAL A 96 2.06 -11.98 0.54
N LEU A 97 3.22 -11.55 0.05
CA LEU A 97 3.48 -10.16 -0.36
C LEU A 97 3.43 -9.99 -1.89
N ALA A 98 3.30 -11.08 -2.66
CA ALA A 98 3.45 -11.04 -4.12
C ALA A 98 2.32 -10.28 -4.84
N ASN A 99 1.18 -10.11 -4.19
CA ASN A 99 -0.01 -9.40 -4.67
C ASN A 99 -0.28 -8.09 -3.91
N ASP A 100 0.61 -7.72 -2.99
CA ASP A 100 0.52 -6.50 -2.19
C ASP A 100 1.23 -5.34 -2.89
N SER A 101 0.84 -4.12 -2.57
CA SER A 101 1.39 -2.92 -3.20
C SER A 101 1.43 -1.74 -2.25
N ASP A 102 2.35 -0.82 -2.49
CA ASP A 102 2.40 0.48 -1.83
C ASP A 102 2.59 1.57 -2.91
N VAL A 103 1.89 2.68 -2.77
CA VAL A 103 1.93 3.78 -3.76
C VAL A 103 3.21 4.61 -3.63
N ASP A 104 3.80 4.67 -2.43
CA ASP A 104 5.12 5.24 -2.16
C ASP A 104 6.25 4.34 -2.67
N GLY A 105 5.94 3.08 -2.98
CA GLY A 105 6.90 2.07 -3.36
C GLY A 105 7.65 1.49 -2.15
N GLY A 106 8.95 1.26 -2.30
CA GLY A 106 9.75 0.62 -1.24
C GLY A 106 9.56 -0.90 -1.15
N THR A 107 10.10 -1.50 -0.08
CA THR A 107 10.06 -2.95 0.14
C THR A 107 9.07 -3.28 1.23
N LEU A 108 8.06 -4.08 0.90
CA LEU A 108 7.10 -4.60 1.87
C LEU A 108 7.67 -5.77 2.67
N SER A 109 7.18 -5.93 3.90
CA SER A 109 7.53 -7.05 4.78
C SER A 109 6.35 -7.50 5.63
N VAL A 110 6.35 -8.75 6.06
CA VAL A 110 5.44 -9.26 7.10
C VAL A 110 5.97 -8.84 8.47
N SER A 111 5.22 -8.01 9.20
CA SER A 111 5.62 -7.46 10.50
C SER A 111 4.95 -8.14 11.70
N ALA A 112 3.83 -8.83 11.48
CA ALA A 112 3.14 -9.60 12.51
C ALA A 112 2.33 -10.76 11.89
N VAL A 113 2.12 -11.82 12.67
CA VAL A 113 1.21 -12.91 12.32
C VAL A 113 0.20 -13.07 13.46
N ASN A 114 -1.09 -13.16 13.14
CA ASN A 114 -2.20 -13.12 14.10
C ASN A 114 -2.11 -11.93 15.08
N GLY A 115 -1.62 -10.78 14.61
CA GLY A 115 -1.45 -9.56 15.42
C GLY A 115 -0.25 -9.59 16.38
N VAL A 116 0.62 -10.60 16.31
CA VAL A 116 1.78 -10.74 17.20
C VAL A 116 3.08 -10.63 16.39
N THR A 117 3.92 -9.63 16.72
CA THR A 117 5.19 -9.39 16.02
C THR A 117 6.19 -10.52 16.24
N GLY A 118 6.28 -11.04 17.46
CA GLY A 118 7.16 -12.17 17.81
C GLY A 118 6.76 -13.51 17.19
N SER A 119 5.66 -13.56 16.44
CA SER A 119 5.21 -14.76 15.74
C SER A 119 5.73 -14.85 14.29
N VAL A 120 6.33 -13.80 13.74
CA VAL A 120 6.97 -13.84 12.42
C VAL A 120 8.14 -14.85 12.44
N GLY A 121 8.19 -15.73 11.45
CA GLY A 121 9.17 -16.81 11.34
C GLY A 121 8.95 -17.99 12.29
N GLN A 122 7.93 -17.92 13.16
CA GLN A 122 7.63 -18.96 14.14
C GLN A 122 6.51 -19.87 13.64
N ALA A 123 6.51 -21.10 14.16
CA ALA A 123 5.42 -22.05 14.00
C ALA A 123 4.18 -21.60 14.78
N ILE A 124 3.05 -21.44 14.10
CA ILE A 124 1.78 -20.98 14.67
C ILE A 124 0.66 -21.91 14.22
N THR A 125 -0.21 -22.30 15.14
CA THR A 125 -1.38 -23.11 14.81
C THR A 125 -2.37 -22.31 13.96
N GLY A 126 -2.84 -22.91 12.86
CA GLY A 126 -3.90 -22.32 12.05
C GLY A 126 -5.26 -22.34 12.74
N SER A 127 -6.20 -21.51 12.26
CA SER A 127 -7.55 -21.37 12.83
C SER A 127 -8.33 -22.69 12.97
N ASN A 128 -8.01 -23.68 12.14
CA ASN A 128 -8.63 -25.00 12.12
C ASN A 128 -7.58 -26.13 12.14
N GLY A 129 -6.45 -25.88 12.80
CA GLY A 129 -5.35 -26.83 12.90
C GLY A 129 -4.29 -26.70 11.81
N GLY A 130 -3.33 -27.61 11.83
CA GLY A 130 -2.06 -27.49 11.12
C GLY A 130 -1.17 -26.37 11.68
N THR A 131 0.03 -26.25 11.15
CA THR A 131 1.02 -25.27 11.59
C THR A 131 1.52 -24.45 10.40
N PHE A 132 1.39 -23.14 10.52
CA PHE A 132 1.91 -22.14 9.60
C PHE A 132 3.25 -21.59 10.12
N THR A 133 4.16 -21.29 9.19
CA THR A 133 5.30 -20.41 9.44
C THR A 133 5.33 -19.36 8.33
N LEU A 134 5.17 -18.09 8.68
CA LEU A 134 5.26 -16.96 7.74
C LEU A 134 6.49 -16.13 8.08
N ASN A 135 7.40 -15.97 7.12
CA ASN A 135 8.64 -15.20 7.30
C ASN A 135 8.43 -13.73 6.90
N ALA A 136 9.34 -12.86 7.36
CA ALA A 136 9.29 -11.43 7.08
C ALA A 136 9.35 -11.09 5.58
N ASP A 137 9.99 -11.93 4.76
CA ASP A 137 10.11 -11.78 3.30
C ASP A 137 8.84 -12.22 2.54
N GLY A 138 7.80 -12.65 3.25
CA GLY A 138 6.55 -13.13 2.68
C GLY A 138 6.57 -14.61 2.27
N SER A 139 7.71 -15.30 2.35
CA SER A 139 7.75 -16.75 2.19
C SER A 139 7.00 -17.44 3.33
N TYR A 140 6.37 -18.57 3.04
CA TYR A 140 5.63 -19.31 4.06
C TYR A 140 5.66 -20.82 3.86
N SER A 141 5.42 -21.55 4.94
CA SER A 141 5.12 -22.97 4.90
C SER A 141 3.86 -23.29 5.69
N PHE A 142 3.21 -24.39 5.31
CA PHE A 142 2.09 -24.97 6.05
C PHE A 142 2.26 -26.47 6.14
N ASN A 143 2.27 -26.99 7.37
CA ASN A 143 2.30 -28.41 7.66
C ASN A 143 0.94 -28.82 8.27
N PRO A 144 0.12 -29.64 7.58
CA PRO A 144 -1.13 -30.15 8.14
C PRO A 144 -0.95 -30.94 9.44
N GLY A 145 0.20 -31.61 9.63
CA GLY A 145 0.40 -32.58 10.71
C GLY A 145 -0.67 -33.67 10.66
N THR A 146 -1.22 -34.04 11.81
CA THR A 146 -2.35 -34.97 11.91
C THR A 146 -3.70 -34.25 12.04
N ALA A 147 -3.72 -32.92 11.88
CA ALA A 147 -4.92 -32.13 12.17
C ALA A 147 -6.03 -32.35 11.14
N PHE A 148 -5.73 -32.97 10.00
CA PHE A 148 -6.66 -33.17 8.89
C PHE A 148 -6.92 -34.63 8.53
N ASP A 149 -6.34 -35.60 9.23
CA ASP A 149 -6.50 -37.07 9.00
C ASP A 149 -7.95 -37.58 9.03
N ARG A 150 -8.89 -36.74 9.47
CA ARG A 150 -10.32 -37.03 9.45
C ARG A 150 -10.93 -36.96 8.05
N LEU A 151 -10.27 -36.31 7.09
CA LEU A 151 -10.84 -36.07 5.77
C LEU A 151 -10.81 -37.37 4.96
N ALA A 152 -11.94 -37.71 4.36
CA ALA A 152 -11.96 -38.78 3.37
C ALA A 152 -11.31 -38.30 2.05
N ALA A 153 -10.90 -39.24 1.20
CA ALA A 153 -10.36 -38.93 -0.13
C ALA A 153 -11.29 -37.97 -0.91
N GLY A 154 -10.75 -36.82 -1.31
CA GLY A 154 -11.47 -35.76 -2.03
C GLY A 154 -12.31 -34.80 -1.16
N GLN A 155 -12.43 -35.04 0.15
CA GLN A 155 -13.03 -34.09 1.08
C GLN A 155 -12.05 -32.94 1.36
N THR A 156 -12.56 -31.73 1.51
CA THR A 156 -11.75 -30.54 1.80
C THR A 156 -12.12 -29.88 3.12
N ASP A 157 -11.15 -29.26 3.77
CA ASP A 157 -11.36 -28.30 4.85
C ASP A 157 -10.33 -27.15 4.74
N THR A 158 -10.58 -26.03 5.41
CA THR A 158 -9.72 -24.85 5.36
C THR A 158 -9.18 -24.46 6.73
N THR A 159 -7.98 -23.90 6.75
CA THR A 159 -7.37 -23.28 7.93
C THR A 159 -6.64 -22.01 7.50
N GLN A 160 -6.53 -21.03 8.38
CA GLN A 160 -5.97 -19.71 8.03
C GLN A 160 -5.19 -19.09 9.18
N VAL A 161 -4.38 -18.08 8.83
CA VAL A 161 -3.78 -17.10 9.73
C VAL A 161 -3.98 -15.69 9.14
N SER A 162 -4.02 -14.67 9.99
CA SER A 162 -3.89 -13.28 9.54
C SER A 162 -2.43 -12.83 9.63
N TYR A 163 -2.06 -11.85 8.82
CA TYR A 163 -0.73 -11.25 8.84
C TYR A 163 -0.83 -9.74 8.61
N THR A 164 0.18 -9.02 9.11
CA THR A 164 0.32 -7.57 8.91
C THR A 164 1.47 -7.31 7.96
N VAL A 165 1.20 -6.53 6.92
CA VAL A 165 2.15 -5.99 5.96
C VAL A 165 2.62 -4.63 6.46
N SER A 166 3.91 -4.35 6.34
CA SER A 166 4.55 -3.10 6.73
C SER A 166 5.40 -2.58 5.57
N ASP A 167 5.30 -1.28 5.32
CA ASP A 167 6.15 -0.52 4.38
C ASP A 167 7.52 -0.15 4.96
N GLY A 168 7.71 -0.34 6.28
CA GLY A 168 8.94 0.03 6.99
C GLY A 168 9.05 1.51 7.36
N GLN A 169 8.04 2.31 7.03
CA GLN A 169 7.95 3.75 7.24
C GLN A 169 6.80 4.14 8.19
N GLY A 170 5.98 3.17 8.59
CA GLY A 170 4.95 3.31 9.63
C GLY A 170 3.54 2.99 9.15
N GLY A 171 3.33 2.87 7.84
CA GLY A 171 2.10 2.38 7.25
C GLY A 171 2.03 0.85 7.36
N THR A 172 0.82 0.37 7.67
CA THR A 172 0.56 -1.07 7.77
C THR A 172 -0.82 -1.41 7.23
N ALA A 173 -0.97 -2.66 6.78
CA ALA A 173 -2.25 -3.25 6.42
C ALA A 173 -2.32 -4.71 6.88
N THR A 174 -3.52 -5.23 7.09
CA THR A 174 -3.73 -6.62 7.51
C THR A 174 -4.47 -7.39 6.43
N SER A 175 -4.06 -8.64 6.23
CA SER A 175 -4.69 -9.58 5.30
C SER A 175 -4.66 -11.00 5.88
N THR A 176 -5.12 -11.98 5.11
CA THR A 176 -5.23 -13.39 5.52
C THR A 176 -4.63 -14.32 4.50
N LEU A 177 -3.91 -15.34 4.98
CA LEU A 177 -3.53 -16.51 4.21
C LEU A 177 -4.47 -17.67 4.57
N THR A 178 -5.22 -18.17 3.60
CA THR A 178 -6.10 -19.34 3.76
C THR A 178 -5.52 -20.55 3.01
N VAL A 179 -5.38 -21.69 3.68
CA VAL A 179 -4.97 -22.95 3.04
C VAL A 179 -6.14 -23.93 3.01
N THR A 180 -6.41 -24.45 1.82
CA THR A 180 -7.35 -25.57 1.61
C THR A 180 -6.59 -26.89 1.67
N VAL A 181 -7.03 -27.79 2.53
CA VAL A 181 -6.47 -29.14 2.70
C VAL A 181 -7.43 -30.15 2.09
N THR A 182 -6.93 -31.03 1.22
CA THR A 182 -7.72 -32.10 0.60
C THR A 182 -7.29 -33.47 1.15
N GLY A 183 -8.26 -34.30 1.53
CA GLY A 183 -7.98 -35.67 1.96
C GLY A 183 -7.57 -36.59 0.82
N THR A 184 -6.67 -37.54 1.08
CA THR A 184 -6.01 -38.39 0.06
C THR A 184 -6.01 -39.85 0.42
#